data_AF-A0A9W4KV29-F1
#
_entry.id   AF-A0A9W4KV29-F1
#
_cell.length_a   1.000
_cell.length_b   1.000
_cell.length_c   1.000
_cell.angle_alpha   90.00
_cell.angle_beta   90.00
_cell.angle_gamma   90.00
#
_symmetry.space_group_name_H-M   'P 1'
#
loop_
_entity.id
_entity.type
_entity.pdbx_description
1 polymer ?
#
loop_
_entity_poly.entity_id
_entity_poly.type
_entity_poly.pdbx_seq_one_letter_code
_entity_poly.pdbx_strand_id
1 'polypeptide(L)'
;MLNILIDQQEVKQLYLQKLEERIKEVDTEMVFWDANELKRRTCMSWNTIQEKFFFDKRFAKYKVGGKWYFPADKTKKFLLAWLEEN
;
A
#
# COMPACT_ATOMS: atom_id res chain seq x y z
N MET A 1 17.39 13.99 -33.30
CA MET A 1 16.62 14.07 -32.05
C MET A 1 15.73 12.84 -31.98
N LEU A 2 16.05 11.87 -31.11
CA LEU A 2 15.23 10.68 -30.93
C LEU A 2 14.05 11.05 -30.02
N ASN A 3 12.84 11.10 -30.57
CA ASN A 3 11.61 11.23 -29.79
C ASN A 3 11.33 9.86 -29.15
N ILE A 4 11.81 9.68 -27.92
CA ILE A 4 11.45 8.53 -27.10
C ILE A 4 10.05 8.81 -26.54
N LEU A 5 9.03 8.47 -27.33
CA LEU A 5 7.65 8.35 -26.84
C LEU A 5 7.61 7.10 -25.96
N ILE A 6 8.07 7.24 -24.72
CA ILE A 6 7.95 6.19 -23.71
C ILE A 6 6.47 6.01 -23.45
N ASP A 7 5.93 4.86 -23.87
CA ASP A 7 4.59 4.43 -23.56
C ASP A 7 4.47 4.31 -22.02
N GLN A 8 3.87 5.34 -21.41
CA GLN A 8 3.75 5.42 -19.95
C GLN A 8 3.00 4.23 -19.37
N GLN A 9 2.18 3.56 -20.17
CA GLN A 9 1.43 2.38 -19.77
C GLN A 9 2.33 1.16 -19.63
N GLU A 10 3.30 1.00 -20.52
CA GLU A 10 4.28 -0.09 -20.49
C GLU A 10 5.27 0.06 -19.33
N VAL A 11 5.68 1.29 -19.03
CA VAL A 11 6.52 1.59 -17.86
C VAL A 11 5.79 1.31 -16.55
N LYS A 12 4.50 1.64 -16.45
CA LYS A 12 3.69 1.37 -15.25
C LYS A 12 3.57 -0.14 -14.99
N GLN A 13 3.35 -0.93 -16.02
CA GLN A 13 3.29 -2.40 -15.93
C GLN A 13 4.63 -3.00 -15.49
N LEU A 14 5.74 -2.53 -16.06
CA LEU A 14 7.08 -2.98 -15.68
C LEU A 14 7.42 -2.58 -14.23
N TYR A 15 6.92 -1.44 -13.78
CA TYR A 15 7.11 -0.97 -12.40
C TYR A 15 6.34 -1.84 -11.40
N LEU A 16 5.07 -2.15 -11.71
CA LEU A 16 4.24 -3.04 -10.91
C LEU A 16 4.85 -4.44 -10.78
N GLN A 17 5.33 -5.02 -11.89
CA GLN A 17 5.95 -6.35 -11.87
C GLN A 17 7.21 -6.39 -11.01
N LYS A 18 8.11 -5.41 -11.16
CA LYS A 18 9.32 -5.32 -10.33
C LYS A 18 9.01 -5.07 -8.86
N LEU A 19 7.92 -4.38 -8.58
CA LEU A 19 7.46 -4.15 -7.22
C LEU A 19 6.91 -5.44 -6.59
N GLU A 20 6.11 -6.22 -7.33
CA GLU A 20 5.63 -7.54 -6.91
C GLU A 20 6.79 -8.50 -6.63
N GLU A 21 7.82 -8.51 -7.48
CA GLU A 21 9.02 -9.32 -7.28
C GLU A 21 9.81 -8.89 -6.03
N ARG A 22 9.98 -7.59 -5.80
CA ARG A 22 10.69 -7.06 -4.62
C ARG A 22 9.92 -7.26 -3.32
N ILE A 23 8.60 -7.29 -3.37
CA ILE A 23 7.75 -7.60 -2.21
C ILE A 23 7.95 -9.05 -1.76
N LYS A 24 8.20 -9.98 -2.69
CA LYS A 24 8.40 -11.41 -2.42
C LYS A 24 9.67 -11.76 -1.65
N GLU A 25 10.71 -10.90 -1.68
CA GLU A 25 12.02 -11.23 -1.09
C GLU A 25 12.22 -10.71 0.35
N VAL A 26 11.31 -9.88 0.88
CA VAL A 26 11.45 -9.28 2.22
C VAL A 26 10.45 -9.92 3.19
N ASP A 27 10.47 -11.25 3.26
CA ASP A 27 9.57 -12.03 4.10
C ASP A 27 10.10 -12.17 5.54
N THR A 28 10.13 -11.02 6.23
CA THR A 28 9.99 -10.95 7.69
C THR A 28 8.62 -10.33 7.99
N GLU A 29 7.59 -10.76 7.26
CA GLU A 29 6.28 -10.11 7.24
C GLU A 29 5.52 -10.34 8.56
N MET A 30 5.26 -9.25 9.27
CA MET A 30 4.26 -9.25 10.34
C MET A 30 2.91 -9.64 9.72
N VAL A 31 2.22 -10.63 10.30
CA VAL A 31 0.88 -11.04 9.85
C VAL A 31 -0.13 -9.88 9.90
N PHE A 32 0.03 -8.99 10.89
CA PHE A 32 -0.80 -7.82 11.07
C PHE A 32 0.03 -6.59 11.41
N TRP A 33 -0.40 -5.43 10.95
CA TRP A 33 0.06 -4.13 11.40
C TRP A 33 -0.90 -3.57 12.43
N ASP A 34 -0.38 -2.86 13.42
CA ASP A 34 -1.18 -1.97 14.25
C ASP A 34 -1.18 -0.55 13.65
N ALA A 35 -1.87 0.39 14.29
CA ALA A 35 -1.92 1.77 13.82
C ALA A 35 -0.54 2.46 13.80
N ASN A 36 0.41 2.05 14.66
CA ASN A 36 1.75 2.64 14.69
C ASN A 36 2.59 2.13 13.52
N GLU A 37 2.54 0.83 13.25
CA GLU A 37 3.23 0.24 12.11
C GLU A 37 2.63 0.75 10.78
N LEU A 38 1.30 0.91 10.70
CA LEU A 38 0.67 1.51 9.52
C LEU A 38 1.21 2.93 9.26
N LYS A 39 1.24 3.80 10.28
CA LYS A 39 1.84 5.15 10.16
C LYS A 39 3.31 5.10 9.74
N ARG A 40 4.10 4.18 10.32
CA ARG A 40 5.52 4.02 10.02
C ARG A 40 5.74 3.60 8.56
N ARG A 41 4.92 2.68 8.06
CA ARG A 41 5.01 2.12 6.70
C ARG A 41 4.55 3.10 5.63
N THR A 42 3.52 3.90 5.92
CA THR A 42 2.98 4.88 4.96
C THR A 42 3.65 6.25 5.07
N CYS A 43 4.45 6.49 6.11
CA CYS A 43 4.99 7.80 6.47
C CYS A 43 3.91 8.89 6.63
N MET A 44 2.67 8.50 6.94
CA MET A 44 1.54 9.41 7.11
C MET A 44 1.15 9.57 8.57
N SER A 45 0.65 10.76 8.91
CA SER A 45 -0.02 10.99 10.19
C SER A 45 -1.33 10.21 10.26
N TRP A 46 -1.82 9.93 11.48
CA TRP A 46 -3.10 9.25 11.65
C TRP A 46 -4.27 10.01 11.01
N ASN A 47 -4.29 11.34 11.16
CA ASN A 47 -5.33 12.19 10.57
C ASN A 47 -5.33 12.07 9.04
N THR A 48 -4.14 12.12 8.42
CA THR A 48 -4.00 11.93 6.97
C THR A 48 -4.50 10.55 6.53
N ILE A 49 -4.18 9.49 7.27
CA ILE A 49 -4.69 8.13 6.98
C ILE A 49 -6.23 8.12 7.04
N GLN A 50 -6.81 8.74 8.06
CA GLN A 50 -8.26 8.84 8.23
C GLN A 50 -8.93 9.57 7.08
N GLU A 51 -8.39 10.72 6.69
CA GLU A 51 -8.91 11.55 5.59
C GLU A 51 -8.77 10.88 4.23
N LYS A 52 -7.67 10.16 3.99
CA LYS A 52 -7.33 9.65 2.66
C LYS A 52 -7.97 8.32 2.31
N PHE A 53 -7.86 7.31 3.17
CA PHE A 53 -8.25 5.95 2.78
C PHE A 53 -8.81 5.09 3.91
N PHE A 54 -8.71 5.50 5.18
CA PHE A 54 -9.15 4.66 6.30
C PHE A 54 -10.61 4.25 6.22
N PHE A 55 -11.48 5.14 5.74
CA PHE A 55 -12.91 4.89 5.61
C PHE A 55 -13.30 4.26 4.27
N ASP A 56 -12.34 3.97 3.39
CA ASP A 56 -12.60 3.18 2.18
C ASP A 56 -13.13 1.79 2.59
N LYS A 57 -14.20 1.35 1.94
CA LYS A 57 -14.82 0.03 2.16
C LYS A 57 -13.88 -1.11 1.77
N ARG A 58 -12.98 -0.87 0.81
CA ARG A 58 -11.96 -1.83 0.35
C ARG A 58 -10.80 -1.98 1.34
N PHE A 59 -10.62 -1.02 2.25
CA PHE A 59 -9.53 -1.04 3.22
C PHE A 59 -9.82 -2.03 4.37
N ALA A 60 -9.06 -3.14 4.39
CA ALA A 60 -9.19 -4.21 5.37
C ALA A 60 -8.67 -3.76 6.76
N LYS A 61 -9.61 -3.48 7.67
CA LYS A 61 -9.36 -3.06 9.06
C LYS A 61 -10.23 -3.85 10.03
N TYR A 62 -9.63 -4.28 11.13
CA TYR A 62 -10.33 -5.05 12.16
C TYR A 62 -10.05 -4.44 13.52
N LYS A 63 -11.10 -4.23 14.32
CA LYS A 63 -10.97 -3.76 15.70
C LYS A 63 -11.03 -4.96 16.62
N VAL A 64 -9.95 -5.23 17.35
CA VAL A 64 -9.87 -6.30 18.35
C VAL A 64 -9.64 -5.65 19.70
N GLY A 65 -10.66 -5.68 20.55
CA GLY A 65 -10.69 -4.90 21.78
C GLY A 65 -10.57 -3.39 21.51
N GLY A 66 -9.55 -2.77 22.09
CA GLY A 66 -9.28 -1.33 21.93
C GLY A 66 -8.38 -0.96 20.76
N LYS A 67 -7.83 -1.93 20.02
CA LYS A 67 -6.79 -1.69 19.00
C LYS A 67 -7.25 -2.04 17.59
N TRP A 68 -6.70 -1.32 16.62
CA TRP A 68 -6.88 -1.60 15.19
C TRP A 68 -5.76 -2.50 14.68
N TYR A 69 -6.15 -3.48 13.88
CA TYR A 69 -5.26 -4.40 13.20
C TYR A 69 -5.57 -4.43 11.71
N PHE A 70 -4.51 -4.50 10.91
CA PHE A 70 -4.56 -4.46 9.46
C PHE A 70 -3.77 -5.66 8.92
N PRO A 71 -4.38 -6.61 8.19
CA PRO A 71 -3.63 -7.72 7.61
C PRO A 71 -2.60 -7.19 6.62
N ALA A 72 -1.31 -7.46 6.86
CA ALA A 72 -0.22 -6.79 6.14
C ALA A 72 -0.35 -6.96 4.63
N ASP A 73 -0.58 -8.18 4.15
CA ASP A 73 -0.68 -8.49 2.71
C ASP A 73 -1.83 -7.74 2.04
N LYS A 74 -3.00 -7.71 2.70
CA LYS A 74 -4.19 -7.03 2.17
C LYS A 74 -3.98 -5.52 2.17
N THR A 75 -3.37 -4.99 3.23
CA THR A 75 -3.08 -3.57 3.35
C THR A 75 -2.05 -3.12 2.31
N LYS A 76 -0.97 -3.86 2.09
CA LYS A 76 0.01 -3.56 1.03
C LYS A 76 -0.66 -3.50 -0.33
N LYS A 77 -1.41 -4.53 -0.70
CA LYS A 77 -2.13 -4.59 -1.99
C LYS A 77 -3.09 -3.42 -2.16
N PHE A 78 -3.85 -3.09 -1.12
CA PHE A 78 -4.75 -1.94 -1.13
C PHE A 78 -4.00 -0.62 -1.33
N LEU A 79 -2.91 -0.39 -0.57
CA LEU A 79 -2.17 0.87 -0.63
C LEU A 79 -1.54 1.12 -2.01
N LEU A 80 -1.04 0.06 -2.65
CA LEU A 80 -0.50 0.16 -4.01
C LEU A 80 -1.60 0.51 -5.01
N ALA A 81 -2.73 -0.20 -4.98
CA ALA A 81 -3.87 0.12 -5.84
C ALA A 81 -4.39 1.54 -5.60
N TRP A 82 -4.49 1.96 -4.34
CA TRP A 82 -4.92 3.31 -3.96
C TRP A 82 -3.96 4.39 -4.49
N LEU A 83 -2.65 4.16 -4.47
CA LEU A 83 -1.66 5.07 -5.06
C LEU A 83 -1.77 5.17 -6.59
N GLU A 84 -2.24 4.13 -7.27
CA GLU A 84 -2.40 4.15 -8.73
C GLU A 84 -3.68 4.84 -9.21
N GLU A 85 -4.67 4.94 -8.32
CA GLU A 85 -5.95 5.60 -8.56
C GLU A 85 -5.89 7.12 -8.31
N ASN A 86 -4.85 7.63 -7.65
CA ASN A 86 -4.64 9.03 -7.30
C ASN A 86 -3.43 9.63 -8.02
#